data_AF-G5BGT8-F1
#
_entry.id   AF-G5BGT8-F1
#
_cell.length_a   1.000
_cell.length_b   1.000
_cell.length_c   1.000
_cell.angle_alpha   90.00
_cell.angle_beta   90.00
_cell.angle_gamma   90.00
#
_symmetry.space_group_name_H-M   'P 1'
#
loop_
_entity.id
_entity.type
_entity.pdbx_description
1 polymer ?
#
loop_
_entity_poly.entity_id
_entity_poly.type
_entity_poly.pdbx_seq_one_letter_code
_entity_poly.pdbx_strand_id
1 'polypeptide(L)'
;MATFVELSTKAQMPIVALSTWKTPPGKVKEAVMAAIDAGYCHIDCAYTYQNENEGLQDRKELIPRYDKGNILPSKATFLDAWEVMGKLVDEGLVKALGVSNFNHLQNEKLLNKPGLKYKPVTNQVECHPYLTQDKLIQYCHSKGSHCLQPSGHSR
;
A
#
# COMPACT_ATOMS: atom_id res chain seq x y z
N MET A 1 5.05 -10.46 22.46
CA MET A 1 4.67 -10.54 21.03
C MET A 1 5.41 -9.45 20.28
N ALA A 2 5.80 -9.67 19.02
CA ALA A 2 6.41 -8.62 18.20
C ALA A 2 5.36 -7.54 17.88
N THR A 3 5.72 -6.27 18.06
CA THR A 3 4.86 -5.10 17.75
C THR A 3 5.15 -4.51 16.37
N PHE A 4 6.23 -4.95 15.74
CA PHE A 4 6.69 -4.53 14.43
C PHE A 4 7.23 -5.71 13.64
N VAL A 5 7.25 -5.54 12.32
CA VAL A 5 7.97 -6.40 11.38
C VAL A 5 9.15 -5.61 10.82
N GLU A 6 10.32 -6.26 10.70
CA GLU A 6 11.48 -5.68 10.03
C GLU A 6 11.34 -5.89 8.51
N LEU A 7 11.32 -4.78 7.76
CA LEU A 7 11.30 -4.79 6.31
C LEU A 7 12.70 -5.07 5.75
N SER A 8 12.79 -5.45 4.47
CA SER A 8 14.09 -5.67 3.80
C SER A 8 14.99 -4.42 3.77
N THR A 9 14.41 -3.22 3.95
CA THR A 9 15.10 -1.94 4.13
C THR A 9 15.62 -1.70 5.55
N LYS A 10 15.44 -2.65 6.49
CA LYS A 10 15.71 -2.52 7.94
C LYS A 10 14.79 -1.56 8.69
N ALA A 11 13.83 -0.95 8.01
CA ALA A 11 12.77 -0.18 8.66
C ALA A 11 11.87 -1.11 9.48
N GLN A 12 11.47 -0.66 10.66
CA GLN A 12 10.46 -1.32 11.49
C GLN A 12 9.08 -0.80 11.12
N MET A 13 8.18 -1.70 10.73
CA MET A 13 6.80 -1.38 10.36
C MET A 13 5.85 -1.97 11.42
N PRO A 14 4.98 -1.15 12.05
CA PRO A 14 4.02 -1.66 13.04
C PRO A 14 3.07 -2.69 12.42
N ILE A 15 2.83 -3.79 13.14
CA ILE A 15 2.00 -4.91 12.63
C ILE A 15 0.50 -4.59 12.58
N VAL A 16 0.07 -3.52 13.24
CA VAL A 16 -1.31 -3.02 13.24
C VAL A 16 -1.31 -1.60 12.67
N ALA A 17 -2.27 -1.32 11.80
CA ALA A 17 -2.47 -0.03 11.15
C ALA A 17 -3.93 0.42 11.26
N LEU A 18 -4.17 1.73 11.30
CA LEU A 18 -5.49 2.29 11.06
C LEU A 18 -5.68 2.51 9.55
N SER A 19 -6.62 1.80 8.92
CA SER A 19 -7.04 2.15 7.55
C SER A 19 -8.07 3.26 7.56
N THR A 20 -7.90 4.24 6.68
CA THR A 20 -8.82 5.37 6.51
C THR A 20 -9.95 5.08 5.50
N TRP A 21 -9.98 3.88 4.92
CA TRP A 21 -10.99 3.50 3.93
C TRP A 21 -12.42 3.61 4.51
N LYS A 22 -13.34 4.18 3.71
CA LYS A 22 -14.76 4.41 4.07
C LYS A 22 -15.01 5.25 5.32
N THR A 23 -14.00 5.96 5.83
CA THR A 23 -14.24 6.93 6.91
C THR A 23 -15.20 8.02 6.41
N PRO A 24 -16.27 8.35 7.16
CA PRO A 24 -17.21 9.39 6.74
C PRO A 24 -16.51 10.73 6.48
N PRO A 25 -16.98 11.53 5.50
CA PRO A 25 -16.44 12.86 5.27
C PRO A 25 -16.44 13.72 6.54
N GLY A 26 -15.33 14.40 6.82
CA GLY A 26 -15.13 15.21 8.01
C GLY A 26 -14.75 14.43 9.27
N LYS A 27 -14.63 13.09 9.21
CA LYS A 27 -14.28 12.24 10.36
C LYS A 27 -12.87 11.68 10.33
N VAL A 28 -12.13 11.81 9.23
CA VAL A 28 -10.77 11.25 9.11
C VAL A 28 -9.84 11.82 10.16
N LYS A 29 -9.84 13.15 10.34
CA LYS A 29 -8.98 13.79 11.33
C LYS A 29 -9.23 13.27 12.75
N GLU A 30 -10.50 13.13 13.12
CA GLU A 30 -10.90 12.61 14.43
C GLU A 30 -10.45 11.16 14.62
N ALA A 31 -10.67 10.30 13.61
CA ALA A 31 -10.24 8.91 13.64
C ALA A 31 -8.72 8.76 13.76
N VAL A 32 -7.95 9.56 13.00
CA VAL A 32 -6.48 9.54 13.05
C VAL A 32 -5.97 10.03 14.41
N MET A 33 -6.53 11.12 14.95
CA MET A 33 -6.13 11.64 16.26
C MET A 33 -6.43 10.62 17.37
N ALA A 34 -7.63 10.03 17.36
CA ALA A 34 -8.00 8.99 18.31
C ALA A 34 -7.07 7.76 18.23
N ALA A 35 -6.65 7.36 17.03
CA ALA A 35 -5.70 6.27 16.86
C ALA A 35 -4.30 6.63 17.39
N ILE A 36 -3.82 7.84 17.14
CA ILE A 36 -2.55 8.33 17.70
C ILE A 36 -2.61 8.34 19.23
N ASP A 37 -3.70 8.85 19.82
CA ASP A 37 -3.92 8.84 21.28
C ASP A 37 -3.98 7.42 21.85
N ALA A 38 -4.49 6.47 21.06
CA ALA A 38 -4.50 5.04 21.39
C ALA A 38 -3.14 4.33 21.15
N GLY A 39 -2.12 5.05 20.66
CA GLY A 39 -0.76 4.53 20.45
C GLY A 39 -0.49 3.95 19.05
N TYR A 40 -1.36 4.20 18.07
CA TYR A 40 -1.08 3.84 16.68
C TYR A 40 0.04 4.71 16.11
N CYS A 41 0.98 4.08 15.42
CA CYS A 41 2.07 4.74 14.68
C CYS A 41 2.12 4.33 13.21
N HIS A 42 1.03 3.75 12.70
CA HIS A 42 0.88 3.31 11.32
C HIS A 42 -0.54 3.62 10.84
N ILE A 43 -0.64 4.50 9.85
CA ILE A 43 -1.89 4.91 9.20
C ILE A 43 -1.82 4.48 7.73
N ASP A 44 -2.86 3.77 7.28
CA ASP A 44 -3.04 3.29 5.91
C ASP A 44 -4.04 4.20 5.17
N CYS A 45 -3.56 4.78 4.07
CA CYS A 45 -4.30 5.71 3.23
C CYS A 45 -4.11 5.32 1.76
N ALA A 46 -5.07 5.70 0.93
CA ALA A 46 -4.94 5.62 -0.51
C ALA A 46 -5.59 6.83 -1.16
N TYR A 47 -4.97 7.31 -2.22
CA TYR A 47 -5.50 8.42 -3.03
C TYR A 47 -6.94 8.19 -3.51
N THR A 48 -7.32 6.94 -3.80
CA THR A 48 -8.67 6.57 -4.22
C THR A 48 -9.73 6.80 -3.14
N TYR A 49 -9.34 6.90 -1.87
CA TYR A 49 -10.26 7.19 -0.77
C TYR A 49 -10.69 8.67 -0.77
N GLN A 50 -9.93 9.55 -1.45
CA GLN A 50 -10.19 10.99 -1.60
C GLN A 50 -10.35 11.76 -0.29
N ASN A 51 -9.84 11.20 0.80
CA ASN A 51 -9.98 11.72 2.16
C ASN A 51 -8.63 12.08 2.78
N GLU A 52 -7.54 11.98 2.01
CA GLU A 52 -6.20 12.39 2.41
C GLU A 52 -6.19 13.85 2.85
N ASN A 53 -6.86 14.74 2.12
CA ASN A 53 -6.93 16.19 2.40
C ASN A 53 -7.56 16.56 3.75
N GLU A 54 -8.30 15.64 4.38
CA GLU A 54 -8.85 15.84 5.72
C GLU A 54 -7.80 15.63 6.82
N GLY A 55 -6.63 15.05 6.50
CA GLY A 55 -5.51 14.84 7.42
C GLY A 55 -4.10 15.13 6.87
N LEU A 56 -3.92 15.26 5.54
CA LEU A 56 -2.66 15.39 4.80
C LEU A 56 -2.92 16.25 3.54
N GLN A 57 -2.21 17.38 3.38
CA GLN A 57 -2.52 18.49 2.45
C GLN A 57 -2.94 18.15 1.00
N ASP A 58 -3.80 19.04 0.46
CA ASP A 58 -4.49 19.05 -0.85
C ASP A 58 -3.69 18.55 -2.07
N ARG A 59 -4.13 17.43 -2.67
CA ARG A 59 -3.78 17.04 -4.06
C ARG A 59 -5.00 16.49 -4.82
N LYS A 60 -6.02 17.32 -5.06
CA LYS A 60 -7.28 16.90 -5.74
C LYS A 60 -7.18 16.66 -7.26
N GLU A 61 -6.05 16.96 -7.90
CA GLU A 61 -5.95 17.06 -9.37
C GLU A 61 -5.29 15.86 -10.08
N LEU A 62 -4.96 14.77 -9.39
CA LEU A 62 -4.15 13.67 -9.96
C LEU A 62 -4.94 12.43 -10.42
N ILE A 63 -6.29 12.43 -10.41
CA ILE A 63 -7.06 11.35 -11.06
C ILE A 63 -7.38 11.81 -12.49
N PRO A 64 -6.91 11.12 -13.54
CA PRO A 64 -7.54 11.23 -14.85
C PRO A 64 -8.99 10.75 -14.74
N ARG A 65 -9.93 11.67 -14.60
CA ARG A 65 -11.37 11.37 -14.60
C ARG A 65 -11.89 11.59 -16.02
N TYR A 66 -12.63 10.63 -16.58
CA TYR A 66 -13.51 10.91 -17.71
C TYR A 66 -14.94 11.12 -17.21
N ASP A 67 -15.71 11.89 -17.98
CA ASP A 67 -17.15 12.05 -17.84
C ASP A 67 -17.83 10.67 -17.90
N LYS A 68 -18.54 10.28 -16.83
CA LYS A 68 -19.21 8.97 -16.65
C LYS A 68 -18.34 7.75 -16.27
N GLY A 69 -17.45 7.90 -15.28
CA GLY A 69 -17.20 6.83 -14.29
C GLY A 69 -16.34 5.62 -14.70
N ASN A 70 -15.76 5.57 -15.90
CA ASN A 70 -14.85 4.50 -16.32
C ASN A 70 -13.37 4.93 -16.25
N ILE A 71 -12.50 4.03 -15.79
CA ILE A 71 -11.05 4.22 -15.71
C ILE A 71 -10.46 4.12 -17.13
N LEU A 72 -9.67 5.11 -17.54
CA LEU A 72 -8.90 5.06 -18.79
C LEU A 72 -7.85 3.92 -18.72
N PRO A 73 -7.81 2.99 -19.68
CA PRO A 73 -6.65 2.11 -19.82
C PRO A 73 -5.47 2.95 -20.29
N SER A 74 -4.57 3.29 -19.37
CA SER A 74 -3.26 3.84 -19.74
C SER A 74 -2.48 2.77 -20.52
N LYS A 75 -1.75 3.18 -21.57
CA LYS A 75 -0.76 2.31 -22.22
C LYS A 75 0.40 1.97 -21.28
N ALA A 76 0.55 2.71 -20.17
CA ALA A 76 1.54 2.45 -19.15
C ALA A 76 1.16 1.20 -18.34
N THR A 77 2.14 0.32 -18.17
CA THR A 77 2.04 -0.88 -17.35
C THR A 77 2.40 -0.57 -15.89
N PHE A 78 2.10 -1.50 -14.99
CA PHE A 78 2.55 -1.38 -13.60
C PHE A 78 4.09 -1.37 -13.46
N LEU A 79 4.82 -1.88 -14.45
CA LEU A 79 6.29 -1.83 -14.46
C LEU A 79 6.80 -0.42 -14.75
N ASP A 80 6.11 0.32 -15.62
CA ASP A 80 6.42 1.72 -15.92
C ASP A 80 6.11 2.59 -14.70
N ALA A 81 4.97 2.33 -14.04
CA ALA A 81 4.64 2.98 -12.77
C ALA A 81 5.69 2.70 -11.69
N TRP A 82 6.16 1.45 -11.56
CA TRP A 82 7.20 1.09 -10.58
C TRP A 82 8.51 1.85 -10.82
N GLU A 83 8.89 2.06 -12.08
CA GLU A 83 10.10 2.80 -12.43
C GLU A 83 9.99 4.28 -12.05
N VAL A 84 8.84 4.90 -12.28
CA VAL A 84 8.57 6.29 -11.85
C VAL A 84 8.55 6.38 -10.32
N MET A 85 7.91 5.43 -9.63
CA MET A 85 7.91 5.37 -8.16
C MET A 85 9.32 5.20 -7.59
N GLY A 86 10.22 4.50 -8.29
CA GLY A 86 11.63 4.38 -7.92
C GLY A 86 12.35 5.72 -7.87
N LYS A 87 11.99 6.68 -8.74
CA LYS A 87 12.56 8.03 -8.72
C LYS A 87 12.14 8.81 -7.45
N LEU A 88 10.94 8.57 -6.93
CA LEU A 88 10.51 9.17 -5.66
C LEU A 88 11.33 8.66 -4.47
N VAL A 89 11.85 7.43 -4.55
CA VAL A 89 12.81 6.92 -3.57
C VAL A 89 14.16 7.61 -3.74
N ASP A 90 14.62 7.80 -4.98
CA ASP A 90 15.87 8.51 -5.29
C ASP A 90 15.85 9.98 -4.81
N GLU A 91 14.69 10.63 -4.92
CA GLU A 91 14.45 12.00 -4.42
C GLU A 91 14.26 12.07 -2.90
N GLY A 92 14.21 10.92 -2.20
CA GLY A 92 14.02 10.85 -0.75
C GLY A 92 12.58 11.14 -0.29
N LEU A 93 11.62 11.22 -1.21
CA LEU A 93 10.20 11.43 -0.92
C LEU A 93 9.52 10.17 -0.39
N VAL A 94 10.04 8.99 -0.75
CA VAL A 94 9.52 7.68 -0.36
C VAL A 94 10.63 6.84 0.25
N LYS A 95 10.42 6.27 1.44
CA LYS A 95 11.41 5.44 2.14
C LYS A 95 11.47 3.99 1.63
N ALA A 96 10.34 3.45 1.20
CA ALA A 96 10.21 2.08 0.73
C ALA A 96 9.00 1.94 -0.19
N LEU A 97 9.06 0.99 -1.12
CA LEU A 97 7.99 0.71 -2.08
C LEU A 97 7.35 -0.65 -1.81
N GLY A 98 6.03 -0.71 -1.89
CA GLY A 98 5.25 -1.95 -1.81
C GLY A 98 4.23 -2.03 -2.93
N VAL A 99 3.59 -3.20 -3.05
CA VAL A 99 2.47 -3.43 -3.96
C VAL A 99 1.21 -3.76 -3.17
N SER A 100 0.05 -3.67 -3.82
CA SER A 100 -1.24 -4.08 -3.24
C SER A 100 -2.01 -4.87 -4.28
N ASN A 101 -2.64 -5.96 -3.86
CA ASN A 101 -3.42 -6.89 -4.69
C ASN A 101 -2.62 -7.57 -5.83
N PHE A 102 -1.31 -7.77 -5.65
CA PHE A 102 -0.48 -8.48 -6.63
C PHE A 102 -0.50 -9.99 -6.38
N ASN A 103 -0.81 -10.77 -7.41
CA ASN A 103 -0.65 -12.23 -7.38
C ASN A 103 0.81 -12.65 -7.60
N HIS A 104 1.10 -13.95 -7.49
CA HIS A 104 2.47 -14.47 -7.62
C HIS A 104 3.10 -14.18 -9.00
N LEU A 105 2.34 -14.24 -10.10
CA LEU A 105 2.85 -13.96 -11.45
C LEU A 105 3.21 -12.49 -11.64
N GLN A 106 2.40 -11.58 -11.10
CA GLN A 106 2.68 -10.14 -11.16
C GLN A 106 3.90 -9.77 -10.32
N ASN A 107 4.01 -10.36 -9.11
CA ASN A 107 5.20 -10.21 -8.28
C ASN A 107 6.45 -10.77 -8.97
N GLU A 108 6.37 -11.96 -9.58
CA GLU A 108 7.47 -12.55 -10.31
C GLU A 108 7.90 -11.68 -11.50
N LYS A 109 6.93 -11.19 -12.28
CA LYS A 109 7.17 -10.26 -13.38
C LYS A 109 7.85 -8.97 -12.92
N LEU A 110 7.46 -8.43 -11.76
CA LEU A 110 8.12 -7.26 -11.17
C LEU A 110 9.55 -7.58 -10.73
N LEU A 111 9.74 -8.68 -9.99
CA LEU A 111 11.04 -9.10 -9.47
C LEU A 111 12.05 -9.44 -10.58
N ASN A 112 11.56 -9.91 -11.73
CA ASN A 112 12.37 -10.22 -12.91
C ASN A 112 12.54 -9.03 -13.87
N LYS A 113 12.06 -7.82 -13.54
CA LYS A 113 12.26 -6.63 -14.39
C LYS A 113 13.77 -6.36 -14.55
N PRO A 114 14.28 -6.24 -15.79
CA PRO A 114 15.66 -5.85 -16.02
C PRO A 114 15.98 -4.50 -15.37
N GLY A 115 17.09 -4.42 -14.64
CA GLY A 115 17.51 -3.19 -13.96
C GLY A 115 16.65 -2.80 -12.74
N LEU A 116 15.92 -3.75 -12.14
CA LEU A 116 15.13 -3.49 -10.93
C LEU A 116 16.01 -2.95 -9.79
N LYS A 117 15.86 -1.66 -9.49
CA LYS A 117 16.61 -0.97 -8.43
C LYS A 117 16.04 -1.23 -7.04
N TYR A 118 14.71 -1.20 -6.90
CA TYR A 118 14.02 -1.34 -5.62
C TYR A 118 13.05 -2.52 -5.66
N LYS A 119 13.22 -3.48 -4.75
CA LYS A 119 12.30 -4.61 -4.58
C LYS A 119 11.08 -4.18 -3.74
N PRO A 120 9.88 -4.73 -4.00
CA PRO A 120 8.73 -4.49 -3.13
C PRO A 120 9.02 -5.01 -1.71
N VAL A 121 8.82 -4.18 -0.69
CA VAL A 121 8.99 -4.58 0.72
C VAL A 121 7.73 -5.22 1.29
N THR A 122 6.57 -4.90 0.73
CA THR A 122 5.26 -5.37 1.17
C THR A 122 4.35 -5.70 -0.01
N ASN A 123 3.43 -6.64 0.20
CA ASN A 123 2.29 -6.92 -0.69
C ASN A 123 1.01 -6.93 0.15
N GLN A 124 0.24 -5.84 0.11
CA GLN A 124 -1.02 -5.74 0.84
C GLN A 124 -2.12 -6.51 0.09
N VAL A 125 -2.69 -7.56 0.69
CA VAL A 125 -3.68 -8.44 0.04
C VAL A 125 -4.81 -8.78 0.99
N GLU A 126 -6.01 -8.97 0.45
CA GLU A 126 -7.15 -9.50 1.23
C GLU A 126 -6.76 -10.84 1.84
N CYS A 127 -6.81 -10.90 3.18
CA CYS A 127 -6.45 -12.07 3.97
C CYS A 127 -7.37 -12.13 5.19
N HIS A 128 -7.96 -13.28 5.46
CA HIS A 128 -8.82 -13.54 6.63
C HIS A 128 -9.01 -15.07 6.77
N PRO A 129 -9.62 -15.59 7.85
CA PRO A 129 -9.75 -17.05 8.04
C PRO A 129 -10.41 -17.83 6.89
N TYR A 130 -11.23 -17.18 6.06
CA TYR A 130 -11.84 -17.78 4.85
C TYR A 130 -11.01 -17.61 3.57
N LEU A 131 -10.00 -16.72 3.57
CA LEU A 131 -9.08 -16.48 2.47
C LEU A 131 -7.68 -16.27 3.07
N THR A 132 -7.02 -17.36 3.43
CA THR A 132 -5.79 -17.33 4.25
C THR A 132 -4.56 -16.86 3.48
N GLN A 133 -4.58 -16.89 2.15
CA GLN A 133 -3.46 -16.51 1.27
C GLN A 133 -2.14 -17.25 1.56
N ASP A 134 -2.16 -18.43 2.20
CA ASP A 134 -0.94 -19.11 2.71
C ASP A 134 0.17 -19.25 1.66
N LYS A 135 -0.19 -19.65 0.45
CA LYS A 135 0.76 -19.81 -0.67
C LYS A 135 1.40 -18.48 -1.08
N LEU A 136 0.61 -17.40 -1.13
CA LEU A 136 1.11 -16.08 -1.51
C LEU A 136 1.97 -15.48 -0.41
N ILE A 137 1.59 -15.67 0.86
CA ILE A 137 2.37 -15.26 2.04
C ILE A 137 3.73 -15.94 2.02
N GLN A 138 3.77 -17.27 1.87
CA GLN A 138 5.01 -18.03 1.76
C GLN A 138 5.88 -17.57 0.59
N TYR A 139 5.25 -17.32 -0.57
CA TYR A 139 5.94 -16.79 -1.73
C TYR A 139 6.58 -15.42 -1.43
N CYS A 140 5.82 -14.45 -0.91
CA CYS A 140 6.34 -13.13 -0.57
C CYS A 140 7.51 -13.22 0.42
N HIS A 141 7.37 -14.01 1.48
CA HIS A 141 8.44 -14.23 2.46
C HIS A 141 9.71 -14.80 1.79
N SER A 142 9.56 -15.78 0.88
CA SER A 142 10.70 -16.35 0.15
C SER A 142 11.43 -15.36 -0.76
N LYS A 143 10.78 -14.25 -1.13
CA LYS A 143 11.34 -13.17 -1.96
C LYS A 143 11.80 -11.96 -1.13
N GLY A 144 11.68 -12.02 0.20
CA GLY A 144 12.09 -10.96 1.12
C GLY A 144 11.08 -9.81 1.25
N SER A 145 9.80 -10.06 0.95
CA SER A 145 8.70 -9.12 1.14
C SER A 145 7.65 -9.69 2.11
N HIS A 146 6.93 -8.81 2.80
CA HIS A 146 5.89 -9.22 3.76
C HIS A 146 4.49 -9.06 3.17
N CYS A 147 3.61 -10.03 3.40
CA CYS A 147 2.20 -9.83 3.11
C CYS A 147 1.53 -9.06 4.24
N LEU A 148 0.79 -8.01 3.90
CA LEU A 148 0.01 -7.22 4.87
C LEU A 148 -1.47 -7.47 4.67
N GLN A 149 -2.19 -7.64 5.76
CA GLN A 149 -3.64 -7.81 5.77
C GLN A 149 -4.33 -6.46 6.02
N PRO A 150 -5.20 -5.98 5.13
CA PRO A 150 -6.16 -4.94 5.46
C PRO A 150 -7.39 -5.59 6.13
N SER A 151 -7.57 -5.37 7.44
CA SER A 151 -8.62 -6.02 8.25
C SER A 151 -10.04 -5.50 8.02
N GLY A 152 -10.38 -5.02 6.83
CA GLY A 152 -11.67 -4.38 6.56
C GLY A 152 -12.31 -4.66 5.19
N HIS A 153 -11.66 -5.38 4.28
CA HIS A 153 -12.13 -5.52 2.88
C HIS A 153 -13.23 -6.57 2.65
N SER A 154 -13.75 -7.23 3.70
CA SER A 154 -14.87 -8.14 3.57
C SER A 154 -16.13 -7.39 3.11
N ARG A 155 -16.62 -7.80 1.93
CA ARG A 155 -17.79 -7.27 1.23
C ARG A 155 -19.03 -7.13 2.10
#